data_AF-A0A3C0BET5-F1
#
_entry.id   AF-A0A3C0BET5-F1
#
_cell.length_a   1.000
_cell.length_b   1.000
_cell.length_c   1.000
_cell.angle_alpha   90.00
_cell.angle_beta   90.00
_cell.angle_gamma   90.00
#
_symmetry.space_group_name_H-M   'P 1'
#
loop_
_entity.id
_entity.type
_entity.pdbx_description
1 polymer ?
#
loop_
_entity_poly.entity_id
_entity_poly.type
_entity_poly.pdbx_seq_one_letter_code
_entity_poly.pdbx_strand_id
1 'polypeptide(L)'
;DRNTELAYRQEQQEKGLENALKKGMKRGIQQGMQQGMQQGIQQGMRQGIRQGIQQGMSQGTMQAKKDTACNLKKLGVSVQIIAQATGLSETEIAGL
;
A
#
# COMPACT_ATOMS: atom_id res chain seq x y z
N ASP A 1 14.42 26.68 58.07
CA ASP A 1 14.89 25.62 58.99
C ASP A 1 15.01 24.32 58.19
N ARG A 2 15.30 23.18 58.82
CA ARG A 2 15.42 21.87 58.15
C ARG A 2 14.16 21.48 57.37
N ASN A 3 12.98 21.88 57.84
CA ASN A 3 11.71 21.62 57.16
C ASN A 3 11.59 22.41 55.84
N THR A 4 12.04 23.66 55.81
CA THR A 4 12.05 24.47 54.58
C THR A 4 12.94 23.87 53.50
N GLU A 5 14.11 23.34 53.88
CA GLU A 5 15.06 22.74 52.94
C GLU A 5 14.58 21.39 52.39
N LEU A 6 13.90 20.59 53.22
CA LEU A 6 13.26 19.34 52.78
C LEU A 6 12.13 19.59 51.77
N ALA A 7 11.27 20.57 52.05
CA ALA A 7 10.18 20.95 51.13
C ALA A 7 10.72 21.41 49.77
N TYR A 8 11.79 22.22 49.76
CA TYR A 8 12.44 22.65 48.52
C TYR A 8 13.00 21.47 47.73
N ARG A 9 13.69 20.51 48.38
CA ARG A 9 14.22 19.33 47.70
C ARG A 9 13.12 18.44 47.12
N GLN A 10 12.01 18.26 47.84
CA GLN A 10 10.84 17.52 47.33
C GLN A 10 10.24 18.20 46.11
N GLU A 11 10.05 19.51 46.14
CA GLU A 11 9.51 20.26 44.99
C GLU A 11 10.43 20.15 43.75
N GLN A 12 11.75 20.20 43.95
CA GLN A 12 12.70 20.02 42.85
C GLN A 12 12.68 18.59 42.29
N GLN A 13 12.52 17.57 43.14
CA GLN A 13 12.37 16.18 42.71
C GLN A 13 11.07 15.97 41.92
N GLU A 14 9.96 16.52 42.39
CA GLU A 14 8.66 16.46 41.68
C GLU A 14 8.74 17.14 40.31
N LYS A 15 9.30 18.35 40.25
CA LYS A 15 9.54 19.05 38.97
C LYS A 15 10.48 18.27 38.04
N GLY A 16 11.51 17.64 38.60
CA GLY A 16 12.44 16.79 37.84
C GLY A 16 11.72 15.60 37.22
N LEU A 17 10.91 14.90 38.02
CA LEU A 17 10.12 13.75 37.58
C LEU A 17 9.07 14.14 36.54
N GLU A 18 8.32 15.22 36.79
CA GLU A 18 7.31 15.73 35.86
C GLU A 18 7.93 16.09 34.51
N ASN A 19 9.08 16.77 34.51
CA ASN A 19 9.80 17.11 33.29
C ASN A 19 10.33 15.87 32.55
N ALA A 20 10.83 14.88 33.29
CA ALA A 20 11.29 13.62 32.71
C ALA A 20 10.14 12.86 32.05
N LEU A 21 8.98 12.76 32.73
CA LEU A 21 7.77 12.13 32.21
C LEU A 21 7.24 12.85 30.97
N LYS A 22 7.12 14.18 31.00
CA LYS A 22 6.68 14.98 29.85
C LYS A 22 7.61 14.79 28.65
N LYS A 23 8.93 14.82 28.86
CA LYS A 23 9.92 14.60 27.79
C LYS A 23 9.86 13.17 27.24
N GLY A 24 9.76 12.17 28.11
CA GLY A 24 9.63 10.77 27.74
C GLY A 24 8.38 10.52 26.91
N MET A 25 7.23 11.00 27.38
CA MET A 25 5.96 10.87 26.67
C MET A 25 5.98 11.58 25.32
N LYS A 26 6.48 12.82 25.25
CA LYS A 26 6.60 13.56 23.99
C LYS A 26 7.49 12.82 22.98
N ARG A 27 8.64 12.31 23.43
CA ARG A 27 9.54 11.51 22.58
C ARG A 27 8.90 10.22 22.11
N GLY A 28 8.25 9.49 23.01
CA GLY A 28 7.57 8.22 22.69
C GLY A 28 6.45 8.41 21.66
N ILE A 29 5.61 9.43 21.84
CA ILE A 29 4.55 9.76 20.88
C ILE A 29 5.16 10.14 19.53
N GLN A 30 6.14 11.04 19.51
CA GLN A 30 6.76 11.49 18.27
C GLN A 30 7.42 10.34 17.50
N GLN A 31 8.17 9.48 18.19
CA GLN A 31 8.81 8.30 17.59
C GLN A 31 7.79 7.29 17.10
N GLY A 32 6.78 6.97 17.90
CA GLY A 32 5.71 6.04 17.53
C GLY A 32 4.92 6.52 16.32
N MET A 33 4.55 7.80 16.28
CA MET A 33 3.88 8.40 15.12
C MET A 33 4.74 8.37 13.86
N GLN A 34 6.01 8.76 13.97
CA GLN A 34 6.93 8.77 12.83
C GLN A 34 7.15 7.36 12.27
N GLN A 35 7.40 6.37 13.14
CA GLN A 35 7.57 4.98 12.73
C GLN A 35 6.29 4.40 12.13
N GLY A 36 5.14 4.60 12.78
CA GLY A 36 3.85 4.12 12.28
C GLY A 36 3.49 4.72 10.93
N MET A 37 3.70 6.01 10.74
CA MET A 37 3.45 6.69 9.47
C MET A 37 4.39 6.18 8.36
N GLN A 38 5.68 6.06 8.64
CA GLN A 38 6.66 5.57 7.67
C GLN A 38 6.35 4.13 7.24
N GLN A 39 6.05 3.25 8.20
CA GLN A 39 5.68 1.87 7.92
C GLN A 39 4.37 1.79 7.13
N GLY A 40 3.34 2.54 7.52
CA GLY A 40 2.05 2.59 6.84
C GLY A 40 2.18 3.03 5.39
N ILE A 41 2.91 4.12 5.13
CA ILE A 41 3.16 4.62 3.76
C ILE A 41 3.93 3.58 2.95
N GLN A 42 5.00 3.01 3.51
CA GLN A 42 5.84 2.05 2.78
C GLN A 42 5.09 0.75 2.45
N GLN A 43 4.25 0.26 3.36
CA GLN A 43 3.42 -0.92 3.13
C GLN A 43 2.31 -0.63 2.11
N GLY A 44 1.56 0.46 2.31
CA GLY A 44 0.47 0.86 1.41
C GLY A 44 0.95 1.10 -0.01
N MET A 45 2.07 1.81 -0.19
CA MET A 45 2.66 2.05 -1.51
C MET A 45 3.10 0.76 -2.19
N ARG A 46 3.81 -0.13 -1.47
CA ARG A 46 4.25 -1.42 -2.04
C ARG A 46 3.07 -2.29 -2.47
N GLN A 47 2.03 -2.35 -1.65
CA GLN A 47 0.83 -3.13 -1.96
C GLN A 47 0.09 -2.52 -3.16
N GLY A 48 -0.14 -1.21 -3.15
CA GLY A 48 -0.83 -0.50 -4.23
C GLY A 48 -0.12 -0.64 -5.57
N ILE A 49 1.21 -0.46 -5.61
CA ILE A 49 2.00 -0.63 -6.84
C ILE A 49 1.91 -2.07 -7.35
N ARG A 50 2.07 -3.07 -6.49
CA ARG A 50 1.99 -4.49 -6.88
C ARG A 50 0.63 -4.83 -7.47
N GLN A 51 -0.44 -4.43 -6.78
CA GLN A 51 -1.81 -4.67 -7.25
C GLN A 51 -2.09 -3.96 -8.57
N GLY A 52 -1.70 -2.69 -8.69
CA GLY A 52 -1.87 -1.89 -9.91
C GLY A 52 -1.14 -2.48 -11.11
N ILE A 53 0.13 -2.90 -10.94
CA ILE A 53 0.90 -3.54 -12.01
C ILE A 53 0.24 -4.87 -12.42
N GLN A 54 -0.12 -5.72 -11.47
CA GLN A 54 -0.72 -7.02 -11.78
C GLN A 54 -2.06 -6.88 -12.51
N GLN A 55 -2.92 -5.97 -12.04
CA GLN A 55 -4.21 -5.69 -12.67
C GLN A 55 -4.01 -5.10 -14.07
N GLY A 56 -3.14 -4.10 -14.22
CA GLY A 56 -2.85 -3.46 -15.49
C GLY A 56 -2.27 -4.42 -16.52
N MET A 57 -1.32 -5.29 -16.13
CA MET A 57 -0.76 -6.30 -17.03
C MET A 57 -1.80 -7.33 -17.46
N SER A 58 -2.64 -7.80 -16.54
CA SER A 58 -3.70 -8.77 -16.84
C SER A 58 -4.74 -8.17 -17.80
N GLN A 59 -5.23 -6.97 -17.49
CA GLN A 59 -6.17 -6.24 -18.33
C GLN A 59 -5.59 -5.93 -19.71
N GLY A 60 -4.34 -5.43 -19.78
CA GLY A 60 -3.67 -5.14 -21.04
C GLY A 60 -3.46 -6.38 -21.89
N THR A 61 -3.06 -7.51 -21.28
CA THR A 61 -2.90 -8.79 -22.00
C THR A 61 -4.24 -9.28 -22.54
N MET A 62 -5.31 -9.21 -21.75
CA MET A 62 -6.64 -9.62 -22.18
C MET A 62 -7.17 -8.71 -23.31
N GLN A 63 -6.96 -7.40 -23.20
CA GLN A 63 -7.37 -6.45 -24.24
C GLN A 63 -6.61 -6.72 -25.55
N ALA A 64 -5.29 -6.91 -25.49
CA ALA A 64 -4.47 -7.23 -26.67
C ALA A 64 -4.91 -8.54 -27.35
N LYS A 65 -5.28 -9.57 -26.56
CA LYS A 65 -5.86 -10.81 -27.09
C LYS A 65 -7.17 -10.55 -27.84
N LYS A 66 -8.07 -9.76 -27.26
CA LYS A 66 -9.36 -9.42 -27.86
C LYS A 66 -9.20 -8.58 -29.14
N ASP A 67 -8.30 -7.59 -29.12
CA ASP A 67 -8.01 -6.75 -30.28
C ASP A 67 -7.45 -7.59 -31.43
N THR A 68 -6.52 -8.49 -31.11
CA THR A 68 -5.96 -9.44 -32.08
C THR A 68 -7.04 -10.35 -32.65
N ALA A 69 -7.89 -10.94 -31.80
CA ALA A 69 -9.00 -11.79 -32.23
C ALA A 69 -10.00 -11.04 -33.13
N CYS A 70 -10.35 -9.80 -32.79
CA CYS A 70 -11.23 -8.95 -33.58
C CYS A 70 -10.65 -8.68 -34.98
N ASN A 71 -9.36 -8.36 -35.05
CA ASN A 71 -8.68 -8.13 -36.32
C ASN A 71 -8.61 -9.38 -37.19
N LEU A 72 -8.27 -10.54 -36.61
CA LEU A 72 -8.24 -11.82 -37.33
C LEU A 72 -9.64 -12.22 -37.83
N LYS A 73 -10.68 -11.99 -37.02
CA LYS A 73 -12.08 -12.25 -37.41
C LYS A 73 -12.49 -11.38 -38.60
N LYS A 74 -12.14 -10.09 -38.59
CA LYS A 74 -12.37 -9.16 -39.73
C LYS A 74 -11.65 -9.60 -41.00
N LEU A 75 -10.51 -10.28 -40.88
CA LEU A 75 -9.76 -10.84 -42.00
C LEU A 75 -10.32 -12.18 -42.51
N GLY A 76 -11.42 -12.68 -41.93
CA GLY A 76 -12.05 -13.93 -42.35
C GLY A 76 -11.34 -15.19 -41.84
N VAL A 77 -10.45 -15.06 -40.85
CA VAL A 77 -9.81 -16.22 -40.21
C VAL A 77 -10.85 -17.01 -39.41
N SER A 78 -10.79 -18.34 -39.44
CA SER A 78 -11.76 -19.18 -38.75
C SER A 78 -11.65 -19.04 -37.22
N VAL A 79 -12.79 -19.15 -36.53
CA VAL A 79 -12.87 -19.02 -35.05
C VAL A 79 -11.92 -20.00 -34.34
N GLN A 80 -11.78 -21.23 -34.85
CA GLN A 80 -10.84 -22.23 -34.33
C GLN A 80 -9.38 -21.76 -34.38
N ILE A 81 -8.94 -21.20 -35.50
CA ILE A 81 -7.55 -20.70 -35.63
C ILE A 81 -7.33 -19.49 -34.72
N ILE A 82 -8.33 -18.61 -34.60
CA ILE A 82 -8.26 -17.44 -33.71
C ILE A 82 -8.17 -17.89 -32.25
N ALA A 83 -8.96 -18.88 -31.84
CA ALA A 83 -8.93 -19.46 -30.50
C ALA A 83 -7.54 -20.04 -30.19
N GLN A 84 -6.98 -20.81 -31.13
CA GLN A 84 -5.65 -21.38 -30.99
C GLN A 84 -4.54 -20.31 -30.91
N ALA A 85 -4.64 -19.23 -31.69
CA ALA A 85 -3.63 -18.18 -31.73
C ALA A 85 -3.67 -17.21 -30.54
N THR A 86 -4.88 -16.89 -30.04
CA THR A 86 -5.07 -15.88 -28.98
C THR A 86 -5.26 -16.51 -27.59
N GLY A 87 -5.59 -17.80 -27.54
CA GLY A 87 -5.95 -18.50 -26.31
C GLY A 87 -7.28 -18.04 -25.71
N LEU A 88 -8.14 -17.38 -26.50
CA LEU A 88 -9.53 -17.10 -26.15
C LEU A 88 -10.42 -18.29 -26.51
N SER A 89 -11.52 -18.45 -25.79
CA SER A 89 -12.54 -19.45 -26.13
C SER A 89 -13.31 -19.05 -27.38
N GLU A 90 -13.85 -20.04 -28.10
CA GLU A 90 -14.67 -19.79 -29.29
C GLU A 90 -15.91 -18.95 -28.97
N THR A 91 -16.48 -19.08 -27.77
CA THR A 91 -17.62 -18.28 -27.31
C THR A 91 -17.24 -16.81 -27.11
N GLU A 92 -16.08 -16.53 -26.52
CA GLU A 92 -15.55 -15.17 -26.40
C GLU A 92 -15.33 -14.56 -27.78
N ILE A 93 -14.76 -15.31 -28.72
CA ILE A 93 -14.50 -14.84 -30.10
C ILE A 93 -15.80 -14.66 -30.89
N ALA A 94 -16.79 -15.51 -30.69
CA ALA A 94 -18.10 -15.38 -31.32
C ALA A 94 -18.80 -14.08 -30.90
N GLY A 95 -18.62 -13.67 -29.63
CA GLY A 95 -19.17 -12.44 -29.07
C GLY A 95 -18.40 -11.15 -29.36
N LEU A 96 -17.18 -11.22 -29.92
CA LEU A 96 -16.40 -10.05 -30.41
C LEU A 96 -16.87 -9.57 -31.78
#